data_AF-A0A1H3XBT0-F1
#
_entry.id   AF-A0A1H3XBT0-F1
#
_cell.length_a   1.000
_cell.length_b   1.000
_cell.length_c   1.000
_cell.angle_alpha   90.00
_cell.angle_beta   90.00
_cell.angle_gamma   90.00
#
_symmetry.space_group_name_H-M   'P 1'
#
loop_
_entity.id
_entity.type
_entity.pdbx_description
1 polymer ?
#
loop_
_entity_poly.entity_id
_entity_poly.type
_entity_poly.pdbx_seq_one_letter_code
_entity_poly.pdbx_strand_id
1 'polypeptide(L)'
;MRFNIRPNLVNNAAADMKNVDRNLRNVQMEISNISRQINNVSDSYLYISKVLEKKADSLETLISKLSTMEDGIEKAVELYLSCEKKLMGDLPNALKAEENSTKKNSFFENLQDWFQTGIWGNREKADRVRRDKAMAKELKTMIKSDRYSQKNWKKASVEERKQILRDLFNEMQAIYGVSLSLLTIEPIPSDPGYTTNGYYSDFYRGVWINEDLLSDPSHYNKIMNTMVHEMRHAYQHEVVRNPKNFMVDEETVKEWSDNFENYKTTAKDGYSAYRDQPIEKDARQFASWVI
;
A
#
# COMPACT_ATOMS: atom_id res chain seq x y z
N MET A 1 -37.17 -15.07 14.64
CA MET A 1 -35.89 -15.81 14.63
C MET A 1 -34.77 -14.79 14.83
N ARG A 2 -34.15 -14.71 16.02
CA ARG A 2 -33.05 -13.75 16.26
C ARG A 2 -31.77 -14.34 15.69
N PHE A 3 -31.29 -13.82 14.56
CA PHE A 3 -29.94 -14.12 14.06
C PHE A 3 -28.94 -13.47 15.00
N ASN A 4 -28.29 -14.27 15.85
CA ASN A 4 -27.29 -13.81 16.80
C ASN A 4 -25.91 -13.81 16.13
N ILE A 5 -25.71 -12.90 15.18
CA ILE A 5 -24.39 -12.68 14.57
C ILE A 5 -23.57 -11.90 15.60
N ARG A 6 -22.56 -12.54 16.19
CA ARG A 6 -21.65 -11.89 17.14
C ARG A 6 -20.63 -11.07 16.36
N PRO A 7 -20.78 -9.74 16.30
CA PRO A 7 -20.11 -8.95 15.28
C PRO A 7 -18.58 -8.93 15.48
N ASN A 8 -18.11 -8.95 16.73
CA ASN A 8 -16.69 -9.05 17.07
C ASN A 8 -16.03 -10.38 16.64
N LEU A 9 -16.79 -11.48 16.66
CA LEU A 9 -16.29 -12.79 16.23
C LEU A 9 -16.16 -12.86 14.70
N VAL A 10 -17.12 -12.27 13.99
CA VAL A 10 -17.06 -12.15 12.52
C VAL A 10 -15.90 -11.23 12.11
N ASN A 11 -15.67 -10.13 12.83
CA ASN A 11 -14.58 -9.21 12.56
C ASN A 11 -13.19 -9.81 12.78
N ASN A 12 -12.99 -10.53 13.89
CA ASN A 12 -11.71 -11.21 14.13
C ASN A 12 -11.47 -12.29 13.09
N ALA A 13 -12.49 -13.09 12.77
CA ALA A 13 -12.39 -14.12 11.74
C ALA A 13 -12.08 -13.53 10.36
N ALA A 14 -12.69 -12.42 9.98
CA ALA A 14 -12.46 -11.78 8.69
C ALA A 14 -11.07 -11.09 8.62
N ALA A 15 -10.63 -10.43 9.70
CA ALA A 15 -9.28 -9.88 9.85
C ALA A 15 -8.19 -10.96 9.73
N ASP A 16 -8.39 -12.07 10.43
CA ASP A 16 -7.50 -13.22 10.38
C ASP A 16 -7.49 -13.83 8.97
N MET A 17 -8.65 -13.97 8.33
CA MET A 17 -8.77 -14.48 6.96
C MET A 17 -8.06 -13.59 5.93
N LYS A 18 -8.13 -12.27 6.05
CA LYS A 18 -7.47 -11.33 5.13
C LYS A 18 -5.94 -11.33 5.32
N ASN A 19 -5.48 -11.47 6.55
CA ASN A 19 -4.05 -11.63 6.83
C ASN A 19 -3.53 -12.99 6.32
N VAL A 20 -4.34 -14.04 6.45
CA VAL A 20 -4.04 -15.36 5.89
C VAL A 20 -4.00 -15.31 4.36
N ASP A 21 -4.96 -14.67 3.67
CA ASP A 21 -4.94 -14.52 2.20
C ASP A 21 -3.67 -13.78 1.73
N ARG A 22 -3.33 -12.66 2.37
CA ARG A 22 -2.12 -11.90 2.03
C ARG A 22 -0.85 -12.73 2.22
N ASN A 23 -0.74 -13.45 3.33
CA ASN A 23 0.40 -14.31 3.61
C ASN A 23 0.49 -15.47 2.61
N LEU A 24 -0.65 -16.07 2.24
CA LEU A 24 -0.70 -17.15 1.25
C LEU A 24 -0.29 -16.66 -0.15
N ARG A 25 -0.74 -15.50 -0.60
CA ARG A 25 -0.30 -14.92 -1.89
C ARG A 25 1.20 -14.66 -1.94
N ASN A 26 1.78 -14.19 -0.84
CA ASN A 26 3.23 -14.00 -0.73
C ASN A 26 3.97 -15.34 -0.82
N VAL A 27 3.51 -16.35 -0.08
CA VAL A 27 4.06 -17.71 -0.14
C VAL A 27 3.91 -18.31 -1.54
N GLN A 28 2.80 -18.07 -2.24
CA GLN A 28 2.60 -18.51 -3.63
C GLN A 28 3.62 -17.89 -4.57
N MET A 29 3.89 -16.59 -4.44
CA MET A 29 4.89 -15.90 -5.24
C MET A 29 6.29 -16.41 -4.96
N GLU A 30 6.64 -16.65 -3.68
CA GLU A 30 7.92 -17.24 -3.29
C GLU A 30 8.09 -18.65 -3.86
N ILE A 31 7.08 -19.52 -3.74
CA ILE A 31 7.07 -20.86 -4.32
C ILE A 31 7.23 -20.80 -5.84
N SER A 32 6.53 -19.88 -6.51
CA SER A 32 6.63 -19.70 -7.96
C SER A 32 8.02 -19.24 -8.38
N ASN A 33 8.65 -18.35 -7.60
CA ASN A 33 10.00 -17.87 -7.86
C ASN A 33 11.04 -18.96 -7.61
N ILE A 34 10.91 -19.72 -6.52
CA ILE A 34 11.76 -20.86 -6.18
C ILE A 34 11.62 -21.97 -7.23
N SER A 35 10.40 -22.29 -7.67
CA SER A 35 10.14 -23.23 -8.77
C SER A 35 10.88 -22.80 -10.06
N ARG A 36 10.77 -21.52 -10.45
CA ARG A 36 11.51 -21.00 -11.63
C ARG A 36 13.03 -21.05 -11.46
N GLN A 37 13.56 -20.84 -10.27
CA GLN A 37 15.00 -20.93 -9.99
C GLN A 37 15.49 -22.38 -9.99
N ILE A 38 14.66 -23.33 -9.55
CA ILE A 38 14.95 -24.77 -9.50
C ILE A 38 14.90 -25.42 -10.90
N ASN A 39 14.18 -24.83 -11.87
CA ASN A 39 14.13 -25.28 -13.28
C ASN A 39 15.48 -25.31 -14.03
N ASN A 40 16.58 -24.94 -13.38
CA ASN A 40 17.93 -24.91 -13.95
C ASN A 40 18.87 -26.06 -13.48
N VAL A 41 18.41 -27.08 -12.73
CA VAL A 41 19.26 -28.21 -12.23
C VAL A 41 18.50 -29.58 -12.28
N SER A 42 19.20 -30.72 -12.49
CA SER A 42 18.73 -32.05 -13.01
C SER A 42 17.81 -32.98 -12.15
N ASP A 43 17.22 -33.99 -12.83
CA ASP A 43 16.43 -35.22 -12.49
C ASP A 43 15.76 -35.46 -11.12
N SER A 44 16.39 -35.21 -9.97
CA SER A 44 15.67 -35.10 -8.67
C SER A 44 14.63 -33.96 -8.69
N TYR A 45 14.80 -33.07 -9.68
CA TYR A 45 13.97 -32.00 -10.17
C TYR A 45 12.51 -32.36 -10.51
N LEU A 46 12.26 -33.46 -11.21
CA LEU A 46 10.91 -33.72 -11.77
C LEU A 46 9.89 -34.07 -10.68
N TYR A 47 10.37 -34.67 -9.58
CA TYR A 47 9.54 -35.01 -8.42
C TYR A 47 9.28 -33.78 -7.53
N ILE A 48 10.31 -32.99 -7.23
CA ILE A 48 10.18 -31.79 -6.40
C ILE A 48 9.34 -30.72 -7.11
N SER A 49 9.55 -30.52 -8.42
CA SER A 49 8.75 -29.58 -9.22
C SER A 49 7.26 -29.97 -9.23
N LYS A 50 6.94 -31.25 -9.47
CA LYS A 50 5.55 -31.74 -9.42
C LYS A 50 4.89 -31.57 -8.03
N VAL A 51 5.66 -31.73 -6.95
CA VAL A 51 5.15 -31.52 -5.59
C VAL A 51 4.89 -30.03 -5.33
N LEU A 52 5.77 -29.14 -5.79
CA LEU A 52 5.60 -27.69 -5.66
C LEU A 52 4.44 -27.16 -6.51
N GLU A 53 4.30 -27.63 -7.76
CA GLU A 53 3.16 -27.32 -8.63
C GLU A 53 1.85 -27.76 -7.98
N LYS A 54 1.76 -28.99 -7.48
CA LYS A 54 0.55 -29.48 -6.79
C LYS A 54 0.22 -28.66 -5.53
N LYS A 55 1.23 -28.13 -4.83
CA LYS A 55 1.04 -27.25 -3.67
C LYS A 55 0.61 -25.85 -4.08
N ALA A 56 1.12 -25.32 -5.20
CA ALA A 56 0.67 -24.06 -5.78
C ALA A 56 -0.80 -24.16 -6.25
N ASP A 57 -1.18 -25.23 -6.94
CA ASP A 57 -2.57 -25.49 -7.38
C ASP A 57 -3.54 -25.58 -6.18
N SER A 58 -3.09 -26.23 -5.10
CA SER A 58 -3.86 -26.31 -3.86
C SER A 58 -4.02 -24.94 -3.20
N LEU A 59 -3.02 -24.07 -3.34
CA LEU A 59 -3.05 -22.70 -2.83
C LEU A 59 -3.96 -21.81 -3.68
N GLU A 60 -3.91 -21.92 -5.00
CA GLU A 60 -4.83 -21.23 -5.92
C GLU A 60 -6.27 -21.65 -5.67
N THR A 61 -6.50 -22.94 -5.43
CA THR A 61 -7.82 -23.45 -5.06
C THR A 61 -8.30 -22.85 -3.74
N LEU A 62 -7.41 -22.67 -2.77
CA LEU A 62 -7.76 -22.05 -1.48
C LEU A 62 -8.04 -20.55 -1.64
N ILE A 63 -7.23 -19.84 -2.43
CA ILE A 63 -7.44 -18.42 -2.77
C ILE A 63 -8.76 -18.23 -3.51
N SER A 64 -9.09 -19.11 -4.46
CA SER A 64 -10.37 -19.07 -5.17
C SER A 64 -11.54 -19.29 -4.20
N LYS A 65 -11.43 -20.24 -3.26
CA LYS A 65 -12.45 -20.44 -2.21
C LYS A 65 -12.59 -19.23 -1.29
N LEU A 66 -11.48 -18.59 -0.91
CA LEU A 66 -11.49 -17.36 -0.12
C LEU A 66 -12.16 -16.21 -0.90
N SER A 67 -11.87 -16.07 -2.19
CA SER A 67 -12.51 -15.09 -3.09
C SER A 67 -14.02 -15.35 -3.21
N THR A 68 -14.46 -16.60 -3.37
CA THR A 68 -15.91 -16.90 -3.42
C THR A 68 -16.63 -16.66 -2.09
N MET A 69 -15.91 -16.76 -0.97
CA MET A 69 -16.44 -16.45 0.36
C MET A 69 -16.51 -14.93 0.57
N GLU A 70 -15.53 -14.19 0.06
CA GLU A 70 -15.52 -12.73 -0.05
C GLU A 70 -16.70 -12.22 -0.88
N ASP A 71 -16.94 -12.78 -2.07
CA ASP A 71 -18.12 -12.46 -2.91
C ASP A 71 -19.44 -12.78 -2.17
N GLY A 72 -19.49 -13.89 -1.43
CA GLY A 72 -20.66 -14.28 -0.65
C GLY A 72 -20.95 -13.32 0.51
N ILE A 73 -19.91 -12.80 1.16
CA ILE A 73 -20.03 -11.78 2.21
C ILE A 73 -20.48 -10.45 1.60
N GLU A 74 -19.91 -10.04 0.45
CA GLU A 74 -20.34 -8.83 -0.27
C GLU A 74 -21.82 -8.90 -0.67
N LYS A 75 -22.27 -10.05 -1.19
CA LYS A 75 -23.69 -10.25 -1.53
C LYS A 75 -24.61 -10.21 -0.32
N ALA A 76 -24.18 -10.74 0.81
CA ALA A 76 -24.94 -10.66 2.06
C ALA A 76 -25.04 -9.21 2.58
N VAL A 77 -23.98 -8.41 2.41
CA VAL A 77 -23.96 -6.98 2.73
C VAL A 77 -24.93 -6.19 1.84
N GLU A 78 -24.91 -6.40 0.52
CA GLU A 78 -25.84 -5.75 -0.41
C GLU A 78 -27.32 -6.03 -0.07
N LEU A 79 -27.63 -7.30 0.24
CA LEU A 79 -28.98 -7.71 0.60
C LEU A 79 -29.44 -7.06 1.90
N TYR A 80 -28.57 -6.96 2.91
CA TYR A 80 -28.92 -6.34 4.19
C TYR A 80 -29.14 -4.82 4.07
N LEU A 81 -28.27 -4.10 3.35
CA LEU A 81 -28.45 -2.66 3.08
C LEU A 81 -29.77 -2.37 2.34
N SER A 82 -30.14 -3.27 1.41
CA SER A 82 -31.42 -3.16 0.70
C SER A 82 -32.64 -3.33 1.63
N CYS A 83 -32.52 -4.19 2.66
CA CYS A 83 -33.56 -4.40 3.66
C CYS A 83 -33.63 -3.25 4.66
N GLU A 84 -32.50 -2.75 5.16
CA GLU A 84 -32.42 -1.61 6.08
C GLU A 84 -33.01 -0.34 5.45
N LYS A 85 -32.68 -0.04 4.19
CA LYS A 85 -33.23 1.11 3.46
C LYS A 85 -34.75 1.04 3.28
N LYS A 86 -35.31 -0.16 3.10
CA LYS A 86 -36.76 -0.38 3.04
C LYS A 86 -37.40 -0.15 4.41
N LEU A 87 -36.83 -0.73 5.48
CA LEU A 87 -37.34 -0.59 6.84
C LEU A 87 -37.28 0.87 7.35
N MET A 88 -36.22 1.62 7.03
CA MET A 88 -36.11 3.04 7.39
C MET A 88 -37.01 3.95 6.55
N GLY A 89 -37.35 3.54 5.33
CA GLY A 89 -38.32 4.23 4.47
C GLY A 89 -39.73 4.23 5.05
N ASP A 90 -40.11 3.14 5.75
CA ASP A 90 -41.47 2.88 6.25
C ASP A 90 -41.72 3.31 7.71
N LEU A 91 -40.72 3.88 8.40
CA LEU A 91 -40.86 4.27 9.82
C LEU A 91 -41.49 5.68 9.98
N PRO A 92 -42.47 5.88 10.89
CA PRO A 92 -43.04 7.20 11.18
C PRO A 92 -42.00 8.21 11.69
N ASN A 93 -42.10 9.47 11.27
CA ASN A 93 -41.12 10.53 11.56
C ASN A 93 -40.81 10.77 13.05
N ALA A 94 -41.72 10.41 13.97
CA ALA A 94 -41.52 10.54 15.41
C ALA A 94 -40.49 9.54 15.98
N LEU A 95 -40.36 8.34 15.40
CA LEU A 95 -39.38 7.32 15.84
C LEU A 95 -37.99 7.54 15.22
N LYS A 96 -37.90 8.29 14.11
CA LYS A 96 -36.63 8.72 13.51
C LYS A 96 -35.88 9.75 14.38
N ALA A 97 -36.57 10.39 15.34
CA ALA A 97 -36.01 11.44 16.18
C ALA A 97 -35.39 10.93 17.50
N GLU A 98 -35.87 9.82 18.06
CA GLU A 98 -35.36 9.27 19.33
C GLU A 98 -34.02 8.52 19.20
N GLU A 99 -33.65 8.07 18.02
CA GLU A 99 -32.38 7.34 17.77
C GLU A 99 -31.22 8.27 17.31
N ASN A 100 -31.43 9.58 17.32
CA ASN A 100 -30.43 10.58 16.90
C ASN A 100 -29.42 10.97 18.00
N SER A 101 -29.39 10.29 19.16
CA SER A 101 -28.54 10.72 20.30
C SER A 101 -27.19 10.01 20.46
N THR A 102 -26.79 9.09 19.57
CA THR A 102 -25.38 8.62 19.53
C THR A 102 -24.95 8.28 18.11
N LYS A 103 -24.11 9.12 17.50
CA LYS A 103 -23.36 8.83 16.28
C LYS A 103 -22.50 7.56 16.48
N LYS A 104 -23.04 6.39 16.16
CA LYS A 104 -22.27 5.16 15.95
C LYS A 104 -22.46 4.78 14.48
N ASN A 105 -21.39 4.84 13.69
CA ASN A 105 -21.37 4.28 12.34
C ASN A 105 -21.93 2.86 12.39
N SER A 106 -22.83 2.51 11.46
CA SER A 106 -23.46 1.20 11.44
C SER A 106 -22.38 0.11 11.35
N PHE A 107 -22.57 -1.03 12.04
CA PHE A 107 -21.62 -2.15 12.01
C PHE A 107 -21.20 -2.53 10.58
N PHE A 108 -22.13 -2.44 9.63
CA PHE A 108 -21.90 -2.79 8.23
C PHE A 108 -21.13 -1.73 7.45
N GLU A 109 -21.29 -0.44 7.76
CA GLU A 109 -20.43 0.61 7.20
C GLU A 109 -18.97 0.37 7.64
N ASN A 110 -18.77 0.03 8.91
CA ASN A 110 -17.44 -0.31 9.41
C ASN A 110 -16.89 -1.60 8.79
N LEU A 111 -17.75 -2.56 8.43
CA LEU A 111 -17.37 -3.79 7.74
C LEU A 111 -16.95 -3.52 6.28
N GLN A 112 -17.71 -2.71 5.55
CA GLN A 112 -17.35 -2.27 4.20
C GLN A 112 -16.05 -1.47 4.20
N ASP A 113 -15.90 -0.54 5.14
CA ASP A 113 -14.67 0.22 5.35
C ASP A 113 -13.49 -0.72 5.61
N TRP A 114 -13.64 -1.67 6.53
CA TRP A 114 -12.59 -2.64 6.85
C TRP A 114 -12.25 -3.55 5.67
N PHE A 115 -13.25 -3.98 4.91
CA PHE A 115 -13.05 -4.80 3.72
C PHE A 115 -12.20 -4.06 2.67
N GLN A 116 -12.54 -2.80 2.40
CA GLN A 116 -11.84 -1.99 1.40
C GLN A 116 -10.47 -1.48 1.89
N THR A 117 -10.34 -1.16 3.17
CA THR A 117 -9.21 -0.37 3.70
C THR A 117 -8.40 -1.09 4.77
N GLY A 118 -8.97 -2.09 5.43
CA GLY A 118 -8.42 -2.74 6.62
C GLY A 118 -8.71 -1.98 7.91
N ILE A 119 -9.39 -0.83 7.86
CA ILE A 119 -9.68 0.02 9.01
C ILE A 119 -11.11 -0.23 9.51
N TRP A 120 -11.24 -0.53 10.80
CA TRP A 120 -12.53 -0.74 11.45
C TRP A 120 -12.87 0.43 12.37
N GLY A 121 -14.11 0.94 12.32
CA GLY A 121 -14.61 1.87 13.33
C GLY A 121 -14.04 3.29 13.27
N ASN A 122 -13.06 3.56 12.40
CA ASN A 122 -12.49 4.88 12.16
C ASN A 122 -12.68 5.26 10.69
N ARG A 123 -13.79 5.96 10.42
CA ARG A 123 -14.21 6.35 9.06
C ARG A 123 -13.24 7.34 8.41
N GLU A 124 -12.71 8.31 9.16
CA GLU A 124 -11.76 9.29 8.64
C GLU A 124 -10.47 8.62 8.16
N LYS A 125 -9.95 7.68 8.95
CA LYS A 125 -8.78 6.86 8.61
C LYS A 125 -9.06 5.92 7.44
N ALA A 126 -10.25 5.32 7.36
CA ALA A 126 -10.68 4.52 6.21
C ALA A 126 -10.76 5.38 4.93
N ASP A 127 -11.36 6.57 5.02
CA ASP A 127 -11.47 7.54 3.94
C ASP A 127 -10.09 8.01 3.45
N ARG A 128 -9.15 8.24 4.38
CA ARG A 128 -7.75 8.52 4.03
C ARG A 128 -7.13 7.37 3.23
N VAL A 129 -7.24 6.12 3.71
CA VAL A 129 -6.70 4.96 3.01
C VAL A 129 -7.35 4.77 1.63
N ARG A 130 -8.64 5.07 1.47
CA ARG A 130 -9.31 5.08 0.15
C ARG A 130 -8.67 6.09 -0.80
N ARG A 131 -8.43 7.32 -0.32
CA ARG A 131 -7.74 8.37 -1.11
C ARG A 131 -6.31 7.97 -1.45
N ASP A 132 -5.56 7.43 -0.51
CA ASP A 132 -4.19 6.96 -0.76
C ASP A 132 -4.17 5.83 -1.80
N LYS A 133 -5.13 4.89 -1.76
CA LYS A 133 -5.25 3.85 -2.80
C LYS A 133 -5.63 4.41 -4.17
N ALA A 134 -6.47 5.45 -4.22
CA ALA A 134 -6.81 6.13 -5.46
C ALA A 134 -5.58 6.86 -6.05
N MET A 135 -4.83 7.59 -5.20
CA MET A 135 -3.56 8.23 -5.56
C MET A 135 -2.54 7.19 -6.06
N ALA A 136 -2.38 6.08 -5.33
CA ALA A 136 -1.48 5.01 -5.73
C ALA A 136 -1.88 4.38 -7.09
N LYS A 137 -3.18 4.25 -7.37
CA LYS A 137 -3.68 3.78 -8.67
C LYS A 137 -3.35 4.76 -9.80
N GLU A 138 -3.46 6.06 -9.56
CA GLU A 138 -3.09 7.09 -10.52
C GLU A 138 -1.59 7.04 -10.82
N LEU A 139 -0.74 7.02 -9.78
CA LEU A 139 0.71 6.85 -9.91
C LEU A 139 1.08 5.58 -10.66
N LYS A 140 0.42 4.46 -10.35
CA LYS A 140 0.64 3.17 -11.04
C LYS A 140 0.30 3.25 -12.51
N THR A 141 -0.78 3.95 -12.85
CA THR A 141 -1.21 4.15 -14.24
C THR A 141 -0.19 5.00 -15.00
N MET A 142 0.27 6.09 -14.38
CA MET A 142 1.32 6.94 -14.93
C MET A 142 2.63 6.16 -15.13
N ILE A 143 3.15 5.45 -14.12
CA ILE A 143 4.40 4.68 -14.22
C ILE A 143 4.30 3.57 -15.29
N LYS A 144 3.10 3.01 -15.51
CA LYS A 144 2.87 2.01 -16.57
C LYS A 144 2.67 2.59 -17.96
N SER A 145 2.50 3.91 -18.09
CA SER A 145 2.43 4.57 -19.40
C SER A 145 3.71 4.31 -20.19
N ASP A 146 3.62 4.41 -21.53
CA ASP A 146 4.76 4.14 -22.41
C ASP A 146 6.00 4.93 -21.98
N ARG A 147 5.86 6.23 -21.68
CA ARG A 147 6.97 7.13 -21.29
C ARG A 147 7.79 6.58 -20.12
N TYR A 148 7.13 6.05 -19.10
CA TYR A 148 7.77 5.59 -17.86
C TYR A 148 7.94 4.07 -17.80
N SER A 149 7.44 3.33 -18.78
CA SER A 149 7.41 1.87 -18.77
C SER A 149 8.80 1.23 -18.67
N GLN A 150 8.85 0.04 -18.06
CA GLN A 150 10.08 -0.78 -18.01
C GLN A 150 10.66 -1.06 -19.41
N LYS A 151 9.80 -1.17 -20.43
CA LYS A 151 10.21 -1.41 -21.82
C LYS A 151 11.04 -0.24 -22.35
N ASN A 152 10.60 1.00 -22.12
CA ASN A 152 11.33 2.18 -22.56
C ASN A 152 12.56 2.44 -21.68
N TRP A 153 12.44 2.22 -20.36
CA TRP A 153 13.58 2.28 -19.44
C TRP A 153 14.76 1.39 -19.86
N LYS A 154 14.48 0.14 -20.26
CA LYS A 154 15.50 -0.82 -20.68
C LYS A 154 16.25 -0.39 -21.95
N LYS A 155 15.62 0.41 -22.81
CA LYS A 155 16.21 0.91 -24.05
C LYS A 155 16.94 2.24 -23.87
N ALA A 156 16.55 3.02 -22.88
CA ALA A 156 17.14 4.31 -22.56
C ALA A 156 18.60 4.16 -22.10
N SER A 157 19.45 5.11 -22.49
CA SER A 157 20.76 5.39 -21.91
C SER A 157 20.64 5.91 -20.47
N VAL A 158 21.77 6.04 -19.76
CA VAL A 158 21.78 6.60 -18.40
C VAL A 158 21.24 8.03 -18.37
N GLU A 159 21.62 8.88 -19.33
CA GLU A 159 21.12 10.26 -19.40
C GLU A 159 19.62 10.33 -19.73
N GLU A 160 19.14 9.45 -20.62
CA GLU A 160 17.69 9.33 -20.88
C GLU A 160 16.94 8.83 -19.65
N ARG A 161 17.51 7.90 -18.88
CA ARG A 161 16.93 7.45 -17.58
C ARG A 161 16.87 8.59 -16.58
N LYS A 162 17.89 9.44 -16.49
CA LYS A 162 17.85 10.66 -15.65
C LYS A 162 16.71 11.59 -16.08
N GLN A 163 16.53 11.79 -17.39
CA GLN A 163 15.44 12.62 -17.89
C GLN A 163 14.06 12.01 -17.58
N ILE A 164 13.90 10.70 -17.78
CA ILE A 164 12.70 9.95 -17.39
C ILE A 164 12.37 10.18 -15.91
N LEU A 165 13.36 10.12 -15.01
CA LEU A 165 13.15 10.35 -13.58
C LEU A 165 12.78 11.80 -13.24
N ARG A 166 13.38 12.79 -13.92
CA ARG A 166 13.01 14.21 -13.75
C ARG A 166 11.59 14.49 -14.19
N ASP A 167 11.20 13.93 -15.33
CA ASP A 167 9.85 14.07 -15.86
C ASP A 167 8.83 13.41 -14.92
N LEU A 168 9.14 12.19 -14.47
CA LEU A 168 8.33 11.45 -13.51
C LEU A 168 8.17 12.23 -12.21
N PHE A 169 9.26 12.76 -11.65
CA PHE A 169 9.25 13.57 -10.44
C PHE A 169 8.32 14.78 -10.55
N ASN A 170 8.37 15.49 -11.68
CA ASN A 170 7.51 16.65 -11.93
C ASN A 170 6.02 16.26 -11.99
N GLU A 171 5.69 15.16 -12.65
CA GLU A 171 4.30 14.68 -12.73
C GLU A 171 3.81 14.11 -11.38
N MET A 172 4.67 13.42 -10.64
CA MET A 172 4.34 12.89 -9.31
C MET A 172 3.96 14.01 -8.33
N GLN A 173 4.67 15.14 -8.35
CA GLN A 173 4.36 16.29 -7.48
C GLN A 173 2.89 16.73 -7.57
N ALA A 174 2.33 16.76 -8.78
CA ALA A 174 0.93 17.10 -8.99
C ALA A 174 -0.03 16.07 -8.36
N ILE A 175 0.26 14.77 -8.51
CA ILE A 175 -0.57 13.68 -7.96
C ILE A 175 -0.53 13.66 -6.43
N TYR A 176 0.65 13.89 -5.84
CA TYR A 176 0.78 14.01 -4.40
C TYR A 176 0.24 15.33 -3.84
N GLY A 177 0.06 16.36 -4.67
CA GLY A 177 -0.30 17.70 -4.23
C GLY A 177 0.82 18.38 -3.43
N VAL A 178 2.08 18.12 -3.79
CA VAL A 178 3.26 18.70 -3.14
C VAL A 178 4.05 19.58 -4.10
N SER A 179 4.84 20.50 -3.55
CA SER A 179 5.80 21.30 -4.32
C SER A 179 7.18 21.12 -3.71
N LEU A 180 8.06 20.46 -4.45
CA LEU A 180 9.44 20.17 -4.12
C LEU A 180 10.38 21.02 -4.97
N SER A 181 11.52 21.36 -4.39
CA SER A 181 12.49 22.26 -5.01
C SER A 181 13.41 21.55 -5.99
N LEU A 182 13.66 20.25 -5.77
CA LEU A 182 14.78 19.58 -6.39
C LEU A 182 14.60 18.05 -6.49
N LEU A 183 14.97 17.51 -7.64
CA LEU A 183 15.41 16.12 -7.79
C LEU A 183 16.90 16.12 -8.11
N THR A 184 17.70 15.48 -7.25
CA THR A 184 19.12 15.26 -7.45
C THR A 184 19.37 13.81 -7.83
N ILE A 185 20.17 13.59 -8.87
CA ILE A 185 20.61 12.27 -9.30
C ILE A 185 22.12 12.31 -9.37
N GLU A 186 22.77 11.74 -8.37
CA GLU A 186 24.23 11.74 -8.21
C GLU A 186 24.67 10.46 -7.50
N PRO A 187 25.95 10.06 -7.57
CA PRO A 187 26.45 8.92 -6.81
C PRO A 187 26.29 9.20 -5.31
N ILE A 188 25.63 8.28 -4.59
CA ILE A 188 25.45 8.41 -3.14
C ILE A 188 26.44 7.49 -2.44
N PRO A 189 27.42 8.04 -1.69
CA PRO A 189 28.36 7.24 -0.92
C PRO A 189 27.59 6.30 0.02
N SER A 190 28.01 5.04 0.06
CA SER A 190 27.46 4.05 0.98
C SER A 190 28.59 3.34 1.71
N ASP A 191 28.38 3.03 2.98
CA ASP A 191 29.34 2.24 3.76
C ASP A 191 29.55 0.85 3.10
N PRO A 192 30.74 0.24 3.24
CA PRO A 192 31.00 -1.09 2.70
C PRO A 192 29.93 -2.10 3.11
N GLY A 193 29.23 -2.68 2.12
CA GLY A 193 28.14 -3.64 2.34
C GLY A 193 26.73 -3.04 2.42
N TYR A 194 26.60 -1.71 2.34
CA TYR A 194 25.31 -1.02 2.25
C TYR A 194 25.18 -0.31 0.90
N THR A 195 23.95 -0.07 0.47
CA THR A 195 23.64 0.75 -0.70
C THR A 195 22.43 1.61 -0.38
N THR A 196 22.63 2.92 -0.36
CA THR A 196 21.53 3.89 -0.30
C THR A 196 20.98 4.06 -1.71
N ASN A 197 19.72 3.68 -1.92
CA ASN A 197 19.09 3.81 -3.24
C ASN A 197 18.65 5.26 -3.53
N GLY A 198 18.29 6.00 -2.48
CA GLY A 198 17.81 7.36 -2.51
C GLY A 198 17.39 7.80 -1.12
N TYR A 199 17.02 9.08 -0.98
CA TYR A 199 16.44 9.64 0.24
C TYR A 199 15.71 10.95 -0.07
N TYR A 200 14.66 11.25 0.69
CA TYR A 200 14.09 12.58 0.80
C TYR A 200 14.88 13.44 1.80
N SER A 201 15.13 14.70 1.48
CA SER A 201 15.69 15.69 2.39
C SER A 201 14.68 16.77 2.71
N ASP A 202 14.31 16.85 3.99
CA ASP A 202 13.36 17.85 4.45
C ASP A 202 13.91 19.28 4.39
N PHE A 203 15.20 19.43 4.67
CA PHE A 203 15.90 20.71 4.64
C PHE A 203 15.89 21.34 3.25
N TYR A 204 16.20 20.54 2.22
CA TYR A 204 16.22 21.01 0.83
C TYR A 204 14.85 20.92 0.14
N ARG A 205 13.86 20.27 0.77
CA ARG A 205 12.57 19.91 0.17
C ARG A 205 12.76 19.22 -1.18
N GLY A 206 13.56 18.16 -1.21
CA GLY A 206 13.95 17.48 -2.44
C GLY A 206 14.21 15.99 -2.28
N VAL A 207 14.33 15.30 -3.41
CA VAL A 207 14.59 13.86 -3.48
C VAL A 207 15.97 13.62 -4.09
N TRP A 208 16.72 12.71 -3.51
CA TRP A 208 18.01 12.22 -4.01
C TRP A 208 17.84 10.78 -4.49
N ILE A 209 18.38 10.48 -5.66
CA ILE A 209 18.43 9.12 -6.22
C ILE A 209 19.89 8.78 -6.53
N ASN A 210 20.31 7.58 -6.14
CA ASN A 210 21.65 7.12 -6.39
C ASN A 210 21.84 6.83 -7.89
N GLU A 211 22.71 7.63 -8.52
CA GLU A 211 23.05 7.51 -9.94
C GLU A 211 23.59 6.12 -10.31
N ASP A 212 24.31 5.46 -9.40
CA ASP A 212 24.94 4.16 -9.66
C ASP A 212 23.90 3.10 -10.05
N LEU A 213 22.66 3.23 -9.56
CA LEU A 213 21.56 2.34 -9.90
C LEU A 213 21.12 2.46 -11.35
N LEU A 214 21.31 3.61 -11.99
CA LEU A 214 20.84 3.89 -13.35
C LEU A 214 21.68 3.19 -14.40
N SER A 215 22.90 2.74 -14.08
CA SER A 215 23.77 2.01 -15.00
C SER A 215 23.15 0.66 -15.45
N ASP A 216 22.52 -0.06 -14.52
CA ASP A 216 21.85 -1.33 -14.77
C ASP A 216 20.34 -1.15 -15.05
N PRO A 217 19.87 -1.39 -16.28
CA PRO A 217 18.44 -1.32 -16.61
C PRO A 217 17.56 -2.30 -15.83
N SER A 218 18.12 -3.35 -15.22
CA SER A 218 17.39 -4.30 -14.39
C SER A 218 16.83 -3.67 -13.10
N HIS A 219 17.41 -2.55 -12.65
CA HIS A 219 17.02 -1.82 -11.45
C HIS A 219 15.73 -1.00 -11.57
N TYR A 220 15.02 -1.08 -12.70
CA TYR A 220 13.76 -0.35 -12.93
C TYR A 220 12.80 -0.38 -11.72
N ASN A 221 12.41 -1.57 -11.24
CA ASN A 221 11.46 -1.68 -10.12
C ASN A 221 12.01 -1.09 -8.82
N LYS A 222 13.32 -1.25 -8.58
CA LYS A 222 14.01 -0.71 -7.40
C LYS A 222 13.95 0.82 -7.40
N ILE A 223 14.32 1.45 -8.52
CA ILE A 223 14.33 2.90 -8.68
C ILE A 223 12.91 3.49 -8.62
N MET A 224 11.95 2.90 -9.32
CA MET A 224 10.57 3.39 -9.30
C MET A 224 9.96 3.24 -7.89
N ASN A 225 10.27 2.17 -7.18
CA ASN A 225 9.85 1.99 -5.78
C ASN A 225 10.48 3.06 -4.88
N THR A 226 11.78 3.33 -5.02
CA THR A 226 12.47 4.41 -4.30
C THR A 226 11.83 5.76 -4.59
N MET A 227 11.59 6.12 -5.86
CA MET A 227 10.92 7.38 -6.22
C MET A 227 9.58 7.54 -5.50
N VAL A 228 8.72 6.52 -5.53
CA VAL A 228 7.41 6.55 -4.87
C VAL A 228 7.53 6.64 -3.35
N HIS A 229 8.50 5.93 -2.77
CA HIS A 229 8.76 5.94 -1.33
C HIS A 229 9.24 7.32 -0.86
N GLU A 230 10.25 7.90 -1.50
CA GLU A 230 10.77 9.23 -1.12
C GLU A 230 9.75 10.34 -1.37
N MET A 231 8.97 10.25 -2.45
CA MET A 231 7.87 11.18 -2.70
C MET A 231 6.75 11.06 -1.66
N ARG A 232 6.55 9.87 -1.07
CA ARG A 232 5.62 9.71 0.06
C ARG A 232 6.16 10.38 1.33
N HIS A 233 7.47 10.37 1.57
CA HIS A 233 8.05 11.16 2.66
C HIS A 233 7.86 12.66 2.47
N ALA A 234 8.04 13.17 1.26
CA ALA A 234 7.70 14.54 0.91
C ALA A 234 6.24 14.88 1.24
N TYR A 235 5.29 14.02 0.83
CA TYR A 235 3.87 14.17 1.16
C TYR A 235 3.61 14.19 2.67
N GLN A 236 4.19 13.26 3.42
CA GLN A 236 4.03 13.19 4.88
C GLN A 236 4.53 14.48 5.56
N HIS A 237 5.68 15.01 5.14
CA HIS A 237 6.20 16.28 5.65
C HIS A 237 5.29 17.47 5.32
N GLU A 238 4.76 17.54 4.09
CA GLU A 238 3.83 18.61 3.72
C GLU A 238 2.50 18.53 4.46
N VAL A 239 1.99 17.32 4.71
CA VAL A 239 0.82 17.08 5.55
C VAL A 239 1.06 17.57 6.98
N VAL A 240 2.21 17.23 7.58
CA VAL A 240 2.51 17.64 8.96
C VAL A 240 2.66 19.17 9.08
N ARG A 241 3.28 19.81 8.08
CA ARG A 241 3.42 21.28 8.07
C ARG A 241 2.11 22.01 7.83
N ASN A 242 1.28 21.49 6.93
CA ASN A 242 0.08 22.17 6.44
C ASN A 242 -1.15 21.25 6.49
N PRO A 243 -1.53 20.70 7.66
CA PRO A 243 -2.50 19.62 7.74
C PRO A 243 -3.88 20.00 7.18
N LYS A 244 -4.24 21.28 7.23
CA LYS A 244 -5.52 21.80 6.69
C LYS A 244 -5.61 21.72 5.16
N ASN A 245 -4.49 21.60 4.46
CA ASN A 245 -4.46 21.50 3.00
C ASN A 245 -4.65 20.06 2.52
N PHE A 246 -4.63 19.08 3.43
CA PHE A 246 -4.69 17.67 3.12
C PHE A 246 -5.83 16.99 3.88
N MET A 247 -6.44 16.00 3.25
CA MET A 247 -7.52 15.22 3.88
C MET A 247 -6.94 14.00 4.61
N VAL A 248 -6.18 14.27 5.68
CA VAL A 248 -5.56 13.26 6.57
C VAL A 248 -6.11 13.46 7.98
N ASP A 249 -6.48 12.36 8.64
CA ASP A 249 -7.02 12.38 10.01
C ASP A 249 -5.98 12.89 11.01
N GLU A 250 -6.44 13.61 12.05
CA GLU A 250 -5.57 14.25 13.05
C GLU A 250 -4.67 13.26 13.78
N GLU A 251 -5.15 12.03 14.04
CA GLU A 251 -4.38 10.97 14.68
C GLU A 251 -3.13 10.65 13.85
N THR A 252 -3.28 10.52 12.54
CA THR A 252 -2.18 10.21 11.62
C THR A 252 -1.24 11.38 11.44
N VAL A 253 -1.75 12.61 11.35
CA VAL A 253 -0.90 13.82 11.34
C VAL A 253 -0.02 13.86 12.59
N LYS A 254 -0.62 13.59 13.77
CA LYS A 254 0.11 13.55 15.03
C LYS A 254 1.13 12.41 15.06
N GLU A 255 0.76 11.20 14.64
CA GLU A 255 1.67 10.04 14.58
C GLU A 255 2.90 10.34 13.70
N TRP A 256 2.70 10.95 12.54
CA TRP A 256 3.79 11.35 11.66
C TRP A 256 4.65 12.45 12.27
N SER A 257 4.03 13.49 12.84
CA SER A 257 4.73 14.58 13.52
C SER A 257 5.61 14.06 14.66
N ASP A 258 5.05 13.24 15.55
CA ASP A 258 5.77 12.64 16.68
C ASP A 258 6.92 11.74 16.18
N ASN A 259 6.71 10.99 15.09
CA ASN A 259 7.74 10.14 14.51
C ASN A 259 8.86 10.96 13.86
N PHE A 260 8.57 12.08 13.19
CA PHE A 260 9.61 12.98 12.66
C PHE A 260 10.49 13.58 13.76
N GLU A 261 9.89 13.99 14.88
CA GLU A 261 10.64 14.51 16.04
C GLU A 261 11.54 13.44 16.70
N ASN A 262 11.14 12.17 16.61
CA ASN A 262 11.80 11.05 17.29
C ASN A 262 12.36 10.00 16.31
N TYR A 263 12.75 10.45 15.11
CA TYR A 263 13.11 9.58 14.00
C TYR A 263 14.20 8.57 14.35
N LYS A 264 14.01 7.32 13.95
CA LYS A 264 14.94 6.22 14.18
C LYS A 264 15.85 6.06 12.98
N THR A 265 17.15 5.96 13.23
CA THR A 265 18.15 5.79 12.17
C THR A 265 18.76 4.40 12.22
N THR A 266 19.18 3.88 11.07
CA THR A 266 19.85 2.57 11.00
C THR A 266 21.15 2.55 11.82
N ALA A 267 21.90 3.66 11.84
CA ALA A 267 23.18 3.77 12.55
C ALA A 267 23.03 3.76 14.08
N LYS A 268 22.00 4.42 14.61
CA LYS A 268 21.80 4.55 16.07
C LYS A 268 20.88 3.48 16.66
N ASP A 269 19.78 3.18 15.97
CA ASP A 269 18.67 2.39 16.49
C ASP A 269 18.59 1.00 15.82
N GLY A 270 19.33 0.79 14.73
CA GLY A 270 19.36 -0.45 13.97
C GLY A 270 18.30 -0.52 12.88
N TYR A 271 18.52 -1.44 11.92
CA TYR A 271 17.68 -1.56 10.73
C TYR A 271 16.21 -1.88 11.02
N SER A 272 15.92 -2.73 12.01
CA SER A 272 14.53 -3.07 12.35
C SER A 272 13.80 -1.85 12.91
N ALA A 273 14.42 -1.09 13.82
CA ALA A 273 13.80 0.08 14.43
C ALA A 273 13.52 1.18 13.39
N TYR A 274 14.48 1.43 12.50
CA TYR A 274 14.28 2.29 11.33
C TYR A 274 13.12 1.79 10.47
N ARG A 275 13.14 0.52 10.04
CA ARG A 275 12.14 -0.01 9.11
C ARG A 275 10.74 -0.03 9.72
N ASP A 276 10.61 -0.31 11.01
CA ASP A 276 9.32 -0.54 11.66
C ASP A 276 8.64 0.72 12.19
N GLN A 277 9.24 1.90 12.00
CA GLN A 277 8.64 3.16 12.42
C GLN A 277 7.42 3.55 11.56
N PRO A 278 6.43 4.27 12.12
CA PRO A 278 5.17 4.60 11.45
C PRO A 278 5.31 5.17 10.03
N ILE A 279 6.14 6.19 9.83
CA ILE A 279 6.26 6.87 8.53
C ILE A 279 6.90 5.98 7.46
N GLU A 280 7.84 5.10 7.84
CA GLU A 280 8.49 4.14 6.95
C GLU A 280 7.53 3.00 6.58
N LYS A 281 6.71 2.55 7.53
CA LYS A 281 5.64 1.57 7.29
C LYS A 281 4.62 2.12 6.30
N ASP A 282 4.15 3.35 6.50
CA ASP A 282 3.23 4.02 5.59
C ASP A 282 3.86 4.20 4.20
N ALA A 283 5.08 4.74 4.10
CA ALA A 283 5.76 4.96 2.83
C ALA A 283 5.97 3.67 2.04
N ARG A 284 6.42 2.59 2.70
CA ARG A 284 6.56 1.27 2.06
C ARG A 284 5.22 0.66 1.67
N GLN A 285 4.20 0.78 2.51
CA GLN A 285 2.87 0.27 2.19
C GLN A 285 2.28 0.99 0.98
N PHE A 286 2.37 2.31 0.94
CA PHE A 286 1.94 3.10 -0.21
C PHE A 286 2.69 2.69 -1.48
N ALA A 287 4.03 2.58 -1.43
CA ALA A 287 4.84 2.17 -2.57
C ALA A 287 4.48 0.77 -3.09
N SER A 288 4.07 -0.15 -2.20
CA SER A 288 3.62 -1.50 -2.56
C SER A 288 2.29 -1.54 -3.31
N TRP A 289 1.47 -0.49 -3.19
CA TRP A 289 0.25 -0.37 -4.00
C TRP A 289 0.56 0.09 -5.43
N VAL A 290 1.65 0.82 -5.60
CA VAL A 290 2.06 1.42 -6.88
C VAL A 290 2.83 0.41 -7.75
N ILE A 291 3.96 -0.09 -7.25
CA ILE A 291 4.89 -0.99 -7.97
C ILE A 291 4.41 -2.43 -7.84
#